data_AF-A0A0T6BMM8-F1
#
_entry.id   AF-A0A0T6BMM8-F1
#
_cell.length_a   1.000
_cell.length_b   1.000
_cell.length_c   1.000
_cell.angle_alpha   90.00
_cell.angle_beta   90.00
_cell.angle_gamma   90.00
#
_symmetry.space_group_name_H-M   'P 1'
#
loop_
_entity.id
_entity.type
_entity.pdbx_description
1 polymer ?
#
loop_
_entity_poly.entity_id
_entity_poly.type
_entity_poly.pdbx_seq_one_letter_code
_entity_poly.pdbx_strand_id
1 'polypeptide(L)'
;MTNEIETFNYGDLDISTAAFLRKKENNMREIVGKAYTELGRELKEAQERLSKCGYGCFQDWCTHIGIDRMKAMRLIQRYELIITKCDEQASLLEDLPVSLTYEIARPSAESTEPKRQAKQAVLNGEVKTLKEYRELLAEKEAAEAALKQAEREADILRDKLEQVEEAEPEIRTKYVEVKTPDPELLAENERYKELFGDISMYEGRTTRVTNGDAITYTVYEFSEDVRKFVEKYGHLTHFSREFSEMIDEGKEEYRKAIHAMQTLMRSIQGAMDEKEPIIING
;
A
#
# COMPACT_ATOMS: atom_id res chain seq x y z
N MET A 1 38.91 21.16 19.54
CA MET A 1 39.19 20.73 20.93
C MET A 1 37.86 20.66 21.64
N THR A 2 37.25 19.49 21.66
CA THR A 2 36.08 19.21 22.49
C THR A 2 36.59 19.18 23.92
N ASN A 3 36.35 20.25 24.69
CA ASN A 3 36.49 20.18 26.14
C ASN A 3 35.45 19.16 26.62
N GLU A 4 35.87 17.91 26.78
CA GLU A 4 35.15 16.96 27.61
C GLU A 4 35.14 17.56 29.01
N ILE A 5 34.00 18.14 29.38
CA ILE A 5 33.76 18.56 30.75
C ILE A 5 33.77 17.26 31.55
N GLU A 6 34.84 16.99 32.30
CA GLU A 6 34.90 15.87 33.23
C GLU A 6 33.63 15.92 34.10
N THR A 7 32.79 14.90 33.96
CA THR A 7 31.59 14.77 34.78
C THR A 7 32.00 14.55 36.22
N PHE A 8 31.45 15.35 37.13
CA PHE A 8 31.72 15.26 38.56
C PHE A 8 31.43 13.84 39.09
N ASN A 9 32.45 13.16 39.61
CA ASN A 9 32.32 11.78 40.08
C ASN A 9 31.90 11.73 41.55
N TYR A 10 30.64 11.37 41.78
CA TYR A 10 30.10 11.16 43.12
C TYR A 10 30.71 9.99 43.89
N GLY A 11 31.35 9.04 43.20
CA GLY A 11 31.96 7.87 43.81
C GLY A 11 33.21 8.18 44.64
N ASP A 12 33.83 9.34 44.42
CA ASP A 12 35.03 9.77 45.14
C ASP A 12 34.71 10.38 46.51
N LEU A 13 33.43 10.50 46.85
CA LEU A 13 32.94 11.12 48.08
C LEU A 13 32.40 10.07 49.06
N ASP A 14 32.39 10.40 50.34
CA ASP A 14 31.64 9.61 51.31
C ASP A 14 30.12 9.72 51.06
N ILE A 15 29.38 8.72 51.54
CA ILE A 15 27.94 8.58 51.31
C ILE A 15 27.16 9.82 51.79
N SER A 16 27.54 10.41 52.93
CA SER A 16 26.86 11.59 53.49
C SER A 16 27.06 12.81 52.61
N THR A 17 28.31 13.08 52.19
CA THR A 17 28.64 14.21 51.32
C THR A 17 27.98 14.07 49.94
N ALA A 18 28.04 12.88 49.34
CA ALA A 18 27.38 12.61 48.06
C ALA A 18 25.86 12.84 48.14
N ALA A 19 25.22 12.37 49.20
CA ALA A 19 23.79 12.58 49.42
C ALA A 19 23.44 14.06 49.64
N PHE A 20 24.26 14.79 50.40
CA PHE A 20 24.09 16.23 50.61
C PHE A 20 24.17 17.01 49.30
N LEU A 21 25.18 16.75 48.46
CA LEU A 21 25.35 17.44 47.18
C LEU A 21 24.20 17.14 46.22
N ARG A 22 23.77 15.87 46.11
CA ARG A 22 22.59 15.51 45.30
C ARG A 22 21.33 16.24 45.77
N LYS A 23 21.14 16.39 47.08
CA LYS A 23 20.03 17.18 47.63
C LYS A 23 20.15 18.66 47.23
N LYS A 24 21.34 19.24 47.28
CA LYS A 24 21.57 20.63 46.84
C LYS A 24 21.31 20.80 45.34
N GLU A 25 21.73 19.86 44.51
CA GLU A 25 21.43 19.89 43.06
C GLU A 25 19.94 19.83 42.78
N ASN A 26 19.19 18.94 43.46
CA ASN A 26 17.74 18.86 43.29
C ASN A 26 17.06 20.17 43.72
N ASN A 27 17.44 20.73 44.88
CA ASN A 27 16.90 22.03 45.32
C ASN A 27 17.20 23.15 44.30
N MET A 28 18.43 23.20 43.76
CA MET A 28 18.78 24.18 42.73
C MET A 28 17.94 24.00 41.47
N ARG A 29 17.69 22.76 41.06
CA ARG A 29 16.86 22.44 39.89
C ARG A 29 15.42 22.92 40.08
N GLU A 30 14.81 22.64 41.23
CA GLU A 30 13.46 23.10 41.58
C GLU A 30 13.37 24.64 41.55
N ILE A 31 14.34 25.32 42.17
CA ILE A 31 14.40 26.79 42.19
C ILE A 31 14.48 27.35 40.76
N VAL A 32 15.38 26.81 39.93
CA VAL A 32 15.56 27.25 38.55
C VAL A 32 14.32 26.95 37.70
N GLY A 33 13.72 25.78 37.87
CA GLY A 33 12.50 25.36 37.17
C GLY A 33 11.35 26.34 37.38
N LYS A 34 11.06 26.66 38.65
CA LYS A 34 10.05 27.65 39.05
C LYS A 34 10.41 29.04 38.57
N ALA A 35 11.65 29.49 38.77
CA ALA A 35 12.10 30.81 38.34
C ALA A 35 11.91 31.00 36.82
N TYR A 36 12.15 29.97 36.00
CA TYR A 36 11.89 30.05 34.56
C TYR A 36 10.41 30.03 34.21
N THR A 37 9.56 29.34 34.96
CA THR A 37 8.09 29.44 34.80
C THR A 37 7.63 30.89 35.05
N GLU A 38 8.09 31.49 36.16
CA GLU A 38 7.73 32.87 36.52
C GLU A 38 8.25 33.89 35.51
N LEU A 39 9.50 33.74 35.05
CA LEU A 39 10.00 34.59 33.96
C LEU A 39 9.15 34.45 32.69
N GLY A 40 8.70 33.24 32.35
CA GLY A 40 7.80 33.01 31.22
C GLY A 40 6.46 33.73 31.37
N ARG A 41 5.88 33.74 32.58
CA ARG A 41 4.66 34.50 32.90
C ARG A 41 4.83 35.99 32.67
N GLU A 42 5.84 36.61 33.29
CA GLU A 42 6.08 38.06 33.17
C GLU A 42 6.32 38.48 31.71
N LEU A 43 7.09 37.66 30.97
CA LEU A 43 7.33 37.88 29.55
C LEU A 43 6.04 37.77 28.72
N LYS A 44 5.16 36.81 29.05
CA LYS A 44 3.88 36.62 28.36
C LYS A 44 2.95 37.82 28.60
N GLU A 45 2.82 38.27 29.84
CA GLU A 45 1.99 39.43 30.18
C GLU A 45 2.47 40.71 29.48
N ALA A 46 3.78 40.95 29.48
CA ALA A 46 4.39 42.06 28.74
C ALA A 46 4.12 41.95 27.23
N GLN A 47 4.29 40.76 26.65
CA GLN A 47 4.01 40.51 25.23
C GLN A 47 2.57 40.83 24.87
N GLU A 48 1.60 40.34 25.66
CA GLU A 48 0.18 40.59 25.43
C GLU A 48 -0.16 42.08 25.54
N ARG A 49 0.39 42.78 26.54
CA ARG A 49 0.13 44.20 26.74
C ARG A 49 0.65 45.03 25.56
N LEU A 50 1.88 44.75 25.11
CA LEU A 50 2.49 45.47 23.99
C LEU A 50 1.82 45.13 22.65
N SER A 51 1.32 43.90 22.49
CA SER A 51 0.55 43.49 21.30
C SER A 51 -0.81 44.19 21.23
N LYS A 52 -1.56 44.24 22.35
CA LYS A 52 -2.90 44.87 22.41
C LYS A 52 -2.87 46.37 22.10
N CYS A 53 -1.78 47.04 22.43
CA CYS A 53 -1.62 48.47 22.19
C CYS A 53 -0.94 48.81 20.85
N GLY A 54 -0.66 47.80 20.00
CA GLY A 54 -0.08 48.02 18.67
C GLY A 54 1.35 48.58 18.67
N TYR A 55 2.05 48.54 19.82
CA TYR A 55 3.39 49.14 19.93
C TYR A 55 4.46 48.38 19.16
N GLY A 56 4.28 47.06 18.97
CA GLY A 56 5.24 46.22 18.25
C GLY A 56 6.65 46.14 18.87
N CYS A 57 6.86 46.71 20.06
CA CYS A 57 8.18 46.92 20.66
C CYS A 57 8.62 45.84 21.66
N PHE A 58 7.91 44.71 21.72
CA PHE A 58 8.24 43.63 22.67
C PHE A 58 9.67 43.11 22.49
N GLN A 59 10.12 42.98 21.24
CA GLN A 59 11.48 42.53 20.93
C GLN A 59 12.54 43.56 21.39
N ASP A 60 12.28 44.84 21.19
CA ASP A 60 13.18 45.92 21.61
C ASP A 60 13.27 46.00 23.14
N TRP A 61 12.13 45.84 23.82
CA TRP A 61 12.09 45.77 25.28
C TRP A 61 12.84 44.55 25.83
N CYS A 62 12.67 43.36 25.23
CA CYS A 62 13.44 42.18 25.61
C CYS A 62 14.96 42.44 25.50
N THR A 63 15.38 43.10 24.41
CA THR A 63 16.78 43.47 24.19
C THR A 63 17.27 44.46 25.26
N HIS A 64 16.45 45.45 25.60
CA HIS A 64 16.76 46.44 26.64
C HIS A 64 16.99 45.80 28.02
N ILE A 65 16.21 44.79 28.39
CA ILE A 65 16.37 44.05 29.67
C ILE A 65 17.41 42.91 29.58
N GLY A 66 18.12 42.78 28.45
CA GLY A 66 19.18 41.79 28.26
C GLY A 66 18.70 40.35 28.01
N ILE A 67 17.45 40.16 27.56
CA ILE A 67 16.90 38.85 27.21
C ILE A 67 16.84 38.71 25.69
N ASP A 68 17.55 37.72 25.17
CA ASP A 68 17.48 37.36 23.75
C ASP A 68 16.05 36.96 23.33
N ARG A 69 15.65 37.34 22.12
CA ARG A 69 14.32 37.06 21.58
C ARG A 69 13.99 35.57 21.60
N MET A 70 14.91 34.70 21.17
CA MET A 70 14.65 33.26 21.14
C MET A 70 14.49 32.71 22.56
N LYS A 71 15.29 33.20 23.51
CA LYS A 71 15.14 32.85 24.92
C LYS A 71 13.79 33.31 25.48
N ALA A 72 13.37 34.55 25.21
CA ALA A 72 12.07 35.07 25.63
C ALA A 72 10.92 34.20 25.09
N MET A 73 10.95 33.86 23.80
CA MET A 73 9.93 33.02 23.18
C MET A 73 9.89 31.60 23.78
N ARG A 74 11.05 30.99 24.04
CA ARG A 74 11.11 29.66 24.67
C ARG A 74 10.55 29.65 26.08
N LEU A 75 10.82 30.69 26.87
CA LEU A 75 10.27 30.85 28.22
C LEU A 75 8.75 31.03 28.18
N ILE A 76 8.25 31.87 27.27
CA ILE A 76 6.80 32.05 27.06
C ILE A 76 6.13 30.73 26.68
N GLN A 77 6.66 30.02 25.67
CA GLN A 77 6.12 28.74 25.23
C GLN A 77 6.11 27.69 26.33
N ARG A 78 7.18 27.64 27.15
CA ARG A 78 7.25 26.75 28.31
C ARG A 78 6.18 27.10 29.34
N TYR A 79 5.99 28.38 29.64
CA TYR A 79 4.93 28.83 30.56
C TYR A 79 3.54 28.46 30.03
N GLU A 80 3.26 28.72 28.76
CA GLU A 80 2.00 28.34 28.11
C GLU A 80 1.76 26.83 28.16
N LEU A 81 2.80 26.01 27.97
CA LEU A 81 2.69 24.57 28.15
C LEU A 81 2.27 24.22 29.58
N ILE A 82 2.94 24.78 30.59
CA ILE A 82 2.72 24.45 32.01
C ILE A 82 1.32 24.85 32.48
N ILE A 83 0.87 26.06 32.18
CA ILE A 83 -0.43 26.57 32.65
C ILE A 83 -1.64 25.81 32.07
N THR A 84 -1.44 25.06 30.98
CA THR A 84 -2.48 24.21 30.39
C THR A 84 -2.57 22.81 31.00
N LYS A 85 -1.75 22.50 32.01
CA LYS A 85 -1.69 21.18 32.65
C LYS A 85 -2.24 21.21 34.07
N CYS A 86 -2.57 20.02 34.60
CA CYS A 86 -2.93 19.87 36.00
C CYS A 86 -1.72 20.11 36.90
N ASP A 87 -1.96 20.38 38.18
CA ASP A 87 -0.92 20.72 39.16
C ASP A 87 0.21 19.66 39.23
N GLU A 88 -0.14 18.37 39.17
CA GLU A 88 0.83 17.27 39.17
C GLU A 88 1.74 17.30 37.94
N GLN A 89 1.16 17.52 36.76
CA GLN A 89 1.92 17.61 35.51
C GLN A 89 2.72 18.91 35.42
N ALA A 90 2.20 20.01 35.95
CA ALA A 90 2.91 21.28 36.06
C ALA A 90 4.17 21.11 36.92
N SER A 91 4.04 20.50 38.11
CA SER A 91 5.18 20.19 38.98
C SER A 91 6.20 19.28 38.29
N LEU A 92 5.74 18.23 37.60
CA LEU A 92 6.61 17.35 36.83
C LEU A 92 7.42 18.14 35.78
N LEU A 93 6.77 19.01 35.01
CA LEU A 93 7.41 19.84 33.99
C LEU A 93 8.39 20.86 34.59
N GLU A 94 8.15 21.34 35.80
CA GLU A 94 9.08 22.22 36.52
C GLU A 94 10.35 21.52 36.96
N ASP A 95 10.25 20.25 37.33
CA ASP A 95 11.39 19.43 37.78
C ASP A 95 12.24 18.88 36.62
N LEU A 96 11.69 18.82 35.41
CA LEU A 96 12.39 18.33 34.23
C LEU A 96 13.49 19.30 33.75
N PRO A 97 14.55 18.79 33.09
CA PRO A 97 15.56 19.63 32.48
C PRO A 97 14.94 20.66 31.53
N VAL A 98 15.34 21.92 31.70
CA VAL A 98 14.77 23.05 30.93
C VAL A 98 14.92 22.83 29.42
N SER A 99 16.05 22.26 28.98
CA SER A 99 16.28 21.91 27.58
C SER A 99 15.25 20.93 27.02
N LEU A 100 14.80 19.94 27.82
CA LEU A 100 13.75 19.01 27.42
C LEU A 100 12.40 19.73 27.34
N THR A 101 12.06 20.52 28.36
CA THR A 101 10.80 21.27 28.39
C THR A 101 10.67 22.27 27.24
N TYR A 102 11.78 22.88 26.80
CA TYR A 102 11.80 23.73 25.62
C TYR A 102 11.48 22.98 24.34
N GLU A 103 11.98 21.75 24.17
CA GLU A 103 11.71 20.98 22.95
C GLU A 103 10.23 20.59 22.84
N ILE A 104 9.61 20.14 23.94
CA ILE A 104 8.19 19.76 23.93
C ILE A 104 7.21 20.95 23.93
N ALA A 105 7.68 22.13 24.32
CA ALA A 105 6.89 23.37 24.30
C ALA A 105 6.88 24.06 22.93
N ARG A 106 7.76 23.64 21.99
CA ARG A 106 7.77 24.22 20.64
C ARG A 106 6.42 23.99 19.94
N PRO A 107 5.94 24.95 19.12
CA PRO A 107 4.74 24.75 18.31
C PRO A 107 4.84 23.54 17.36
N SER A 108 6.04 23.21 16.90
CA SER A 108 6.30 22.05 16.04
C SER A 108 6.34 20.72 16.77
N ALA A 109 6.26 20.69 18.11
CA ALA A 109 6.30 19.46 18.90
C ALA A 109 5.06 18.56 18.71
N GLU A 110 4.05 19.03 17.99
CA GLU A 110 2.85 18.27 17.65
C GLU A 110 2.63 18.17 16.13
N SER A 111 3.63 18.55 15.32
CA SER A 111 3.49 18.65 13.86
C SER A 111 3.37 17.30 13.14
N THR A 112 3.80 16.21 13.78
CA THR A 112 3.76 14.84 13.25
C THR A 112 3.34 13.88 14.35
N GLU A 113 2.86 12.69 13.96
CA GLU A 113 2.46 11.64 14.90
C GLU A 113 3.61 11.21 15.83
N PRO A 114 4.85 10.94 15.35
CA PRO A 114 5.99 10.63 16.21
C PRO A 114 6.28 11.69 17.27
N LYS A 115 6.21 12.97 16.90
CA LYS A 115 6.47 14.08 17.83
C LYS A 115 5.40 14.17 18.91
N ARG A 116 4.13 13.99 18.54
CA ARG A 116 3.03 13.96 19.52
C ARG A 116 3.19 12.82 20.52
N GLN A 117 3.56 11.63 20.04
CA GLN A 117 3.81 10.48 20.90
C GLN A 117 5.03 10.68 21.81
N ALA A 118 6.14 11.22 21.27
CA ALA A 118 7.32 11.52 22.08
C ALA A 118 7.04 12.60 23.14
N LYS A 119 6.27 13.64 22.79
CA LYS A 119 5.79 14.66 23.74
C LYS A 119 4.93 14.04 24.83
N GLN A 120 4.00 13.16 24.48
CA GLN A 120 3.13 12.49 25.45
C GLN A 120 3.93 11.62 26.43
N ALA A 121 4.96 10.91 25.96
CA ALA A 121 5.84 10.12 26.84
C ALA A 121 6.54 10.99 27.89
N VAL A 122 6.92 12.23 27.55
CA VAL A 122 7.47 13.19 28.52
C VAL A 122 6.39 13.64 29.50
N LEU A 123 5.18 13.95 29.03
CA LEU A 123 4.06 14.37 29.88
C LEU A 123 3.57 13.27 30.82
N ASN A 124 3.80 12.00 30.47
CA ASN A 124 3.53 10.83 31.31
C ASN A 124 4.68 10.53 32.30
N GLY A 125 5.82 11.23 32.20
CA GLY A 125 7.00 11.00 33.04
C GLY A 125 7.84 9.78 32.65
N GLU A 126 7.57 9.17 31.49
CA GLU A 126 8.33 8.03 30.95
C GLU A 126 9.71 8.47 30.44
N VAL A 127 9.79 9.69 29.90
CA VAL A 127 11.02 10.29 29.37
C VAL A 127 11.41 11.49 30.22
N LYS A 128 12.62 11.46 30.80
CA LYS A 128 13.08 12.49 31.75
C LYS A 128 14.27 13.29 31.24
N THR A 129 14.93 12.82 30.18
CA THR A 129 16.11 13.47 29.61
C THR A 129 15.91 13.84 28.15
N LEU A 130 16.65 14.86 27.69
CA LEU A 130 16.65 15.25 26.29
C LEU A 130 17.21 14.15 25.37
N LYS A 131 18.13 13.33 25.88
CA LYS A 131 18.72 12.22 25.13
C LYS A 131 17.66 11.16 24.84
N GLU A 132 16.99 10.65 25.87
CA GLU A 132 15.90 9.68 25.74
C GLU A 132 14.79 10.20 24.81
N TYR A 133 14.43 11.49 24.91
CA TYR A 133 13.45 12.11 24.02
C TYR A 133 13.87 12.05 22.55
N ARG A 134 15.13 12.35 22.24
CA ARG A 134 15.65 12.32 20.86
C ARG A 134 15.73 10.90 20.31
N GLU A 135 16.14 9.95 21.15
CA GLU A 135 16.19 8.53 20.78
C GLU A 135 14.79 7.98 20.48
N LEU A 136 13.82 8.25 21.37
CA LEU A 136 12.43 7.86 21.17
C LEU A 136 11.82 8.50 19.92
N LEU A 137 12.10 9.78 19.67
CA LEU A 137 11.61 10.47 18.48
C LEU A 137 12.20 9.84 17.21
N ALA A 138 13.51 9.58 17.19
CA ALA A 138 14.18 8.97 16.04
C ALA A 138 13.66 7.55 15.77
N GLU A 139 13.43 6.75 16.81
CA GLU A 139 12.83 5.42 16.70
C GLU A 139 11.44 5.48 16.05
N LYS A 140 10.59 6.40 16.53
CA LYS A 140 9.22 6.56 16.01
C LYS A 140 9.20 7.10 14.58
N GLU A 141 10.07 8.05 14.24
CA GLU A 141 10.21 8.57 12.88
C GLU A 141 10.71 7.47 11.92
N ALA A 142 11.65 6.63 12.35
CA ALA A 142 12.11 5.49 11.57
C ALA A 142 11.01 4.44 11.36
N ALA A 143 10.21 4.15 12.39
CA ALA A 143 9.08 3.23 12.30
C ALA A 143 8.00 3.75 11.34
N GLU A 144 7.64 5.05 11.41
CA GLU A 144 6.68 5.66 10.49
C GLU A 144 7.20 5.66 9.05
N ALA A 145 8.49 5.94 8.84
CA ALA A 145 9.11 5.89 7.52
C ALA A 145 9.13 4.47 6.94
N ALA A 146 9.45 3.46 7.76
CA ALA A 146 9.43 2.06 7.35
C ALA A 146 8.01 1.60 6.97
N LEU A 147 7.00 2.00 7.73
CA LEU A 147 5.59 1.70 7.43
C LEU A 147 5.17 2.31 6.09
N LYS A 148 5.47 3.60 5.86
CA LYS A 148 5.17 4.26 4.57
C LYS A 148 5.90 3.61 3.40
N GLN A 149 7.11 3.12 3.61
CA GLN A 149 7.86 2.40 2.59
C GLN A 149 7.22 1.04 2.28
N ALA A 150 6.83 0.28 3.31
CA ALA A 150 6.14 -0.99 3.15
C ALA A 150 4.78 -0.83 2.44
N GLU A 151 4.02 0.23 2.76
CA GLU A 151 2.76 0.55 2.06
C GLU A 151 2.98 0.79 0.57
N ARG A 152 4.00 1.59 0.21
CA ARG A 152 4.35 1.83 -1.21
C ARG A 152 4.78 0.56 -1.93
N GLU A 153 5.57 -0.28 -1.27
CA GLU A 153 6.00 -1.56 -1.83
C GLU A 153 4.81 -2.51 -2.03
N ALA A 154 3.88 -2.55 -1.07
CA ALA A 154 2.66 -3.33 -1.15
C ALA A 154 1.74 -2.86 -2.29
N ASP A 155 1.62 -1.55 -2.52
CA ASP A 155 0.86 -1.00 -3.63
C ASP A 155 1.50 -1.36 -4.98
N ILE A 156 2.83 -1.22 -5.12
CA ILE A 156 3.55 -1.64 -6.33
C ILE A 156 3.37 -3.14 -6.61
N LEU A 157 3.40 -3.98 -5.57
CA LEU A 157 3.17 -5.42 -5.71
C LEU A 157 1.74 -5.73 -6.15
N ARG A 158 0.76 -4.97 -5.65
CA ARG A 158 -0.65 -5.11 -6.04
C ARG A 158 -0.84 -4.77 -7.52
N ASP A 159 -0.29 -3.63 -7.96
CA ASP A 159 -0.36 -3.20 -9.36
C ASP A 159 0.30 -4.23 -10.30
N LYS A 160 1.43 -4.82 -9.89
CA LYS A 160 2.08 -5.90 -10.65
C LYS A 160 1.26 -7.18 -10.71
N LEU A 161 0.59 -7.53 -9.62
CA LEU A 161 -0.25 -8.74 -9.57
C LEU A 161 -1.45 -8.59 -10.51
N GLU A 162 -2.10 -7.43 -10.50
CA GLU A 162 -3.20 -7.10 -11.42
C GLU A 162 -2.75 -7.21 -12.89
N GLN A 163 -1.58 -6.68 -13.24
CA GLN A 163 -1.03 -6.82 -14.60
C GLN A 163 -0.74 -8.27 -15.01
N VAL A 164 -0.36 -9.13 -14.06
CA VAL A 164 -0.12 -10.56 -14.33
C VAL A 164 -1.44 -11.33 -14.48
N GLU A 165 -2.47 -10.98 -13.71
CA GLU A 165 -3.80 -11.57 -13.84
C GLU A 165 -4.48 -11.18 -15.17
N GLU A 166 -4.27 -9.95 -15.65
CA GLU A 166 -4.78 -9.49 -16.94
C GLU A 166 -4.01 -10.03 -18.15
N ALA A 167 -2.79 -10.52 -17.95
CA ALA A 167 -1.97 -11.07 -19.04
C ALA A 167 -2.49 -12.45 -19.46
N GLU A 168 -3.03 -12.56 -20.68
CA GLU A 168 -3.36 -13.86 -21.28
C GLU A 168 -2.11 -14.75 -21.35
N PRO A 169 -2.20 -16.06 -21.03
CA PRO A 169 -1.06 -16.95 -21.08
C PRO A 169 -0.54 -17.05 -22.52
N GLU A 170 0.74 -16.73 -22.73
CA GLU A 170 1.38 -16.84 -24.04
C GLU A 170 1.59 -18.34 -24.39
N ILE A 171 0.59 -18.96 -25.02
CA ILE A 171 0.66 -20.35 -25.47
C ILE A 171 1.58 -20.42 -26.70
N ARG A 172 2.85 -20.74 -26.47
CA ARG A 172 3.79 -21.09 -27.55
C ARG A 172 3.58 -22.53 -27.98
N THR A 173 2.76 -22.74 -29.01
CA THR A 173 2.72 -24.01 -29.74
C THR A 173 3.96 -24.14 -30.62
N LYS A 174 4.70 -25.25 -30.46
CA LYS A 174 5.83 -25.59 -31.33
C LYS A 174 5.46 -26.84 -32.10
N TYR A 175 5.26 -26.69 -33.41
CA TYR A 175 5.10 -27.84 -34.31
C TYR A 175 6.40 -28.64 -34.32
N VAL A 176 6.30 -29.93 -33.96
CA VAL A 176 7.41 -30.88 -34.06
C VAL A 176 7.17 -31.69 -35.33
N GLU A 177 8.00 -31.47 -36.35
CA GLU A 177 7.99 -32.32 -37.54
C GLU A 177 8.40 -33.74 -37.17
N VAL A 178 7.45 -34.67 -37.21
CA VAL A 178 7.70 -36.10 -37.01
C VAL A 178 8.34 -36.64 -38.29
N LYS A 179 9.61 -37.03 -38.22
CA LYS A 179 10.44 -37.49 -39.37
C LYS A 179 9.88 -38.71 -40.12
N THR A 180 8.99 -39.47 -39.50
CA THR A 180 8.30 -40.62 -40.09
C THR A 180 6.85 -40.55 -39.66
N PRO A 181 5.93 -40.08 -40.51
CA PRO A 181 4.53 -40.02 -40.16
C PRO A 181 4.02 -41.45 -39.92
N ASP A 182 3.31 -41.65 -38.81
CA ASP A 182 2.61 -42.90 -38.54
C ASP A 182 1.64 -43.19 -39.71
N PRO A 183 1.66 -44.39 -40.31
CA PRO A 183 0.71 -44.77 -41.36
C PRO A 183 -0.76 -44.56 -40.97
N GLU A 184 -1.12 -44.70 -39.69
CA GLU A 184 -2.48 -44.43 -39.22
C GLU A 184 -2.82 -42.93 -39.27
N LEU A 185 -1.89 -42.07 -38.84
CA LEU A 185 -2.08 -40.60 -38.90
C LEU A 185 -2.20 -40.09 -40.33
N LEU A 186 -1.49 -40.70 -41.28
CA LEU A 186 -1.61 -40.38 -42.70
C LEU A 186 -2.97 -40.78 -43.26
N ALA A 187 -3.44 -42.00 -42.96
CA ALA A 187 -4.73 -42.49 -43.41
C ALA A 187 -5.89 -41.66 -42.82
N GLU A 188 -5.77 -41.26 -41.57
CA GLU A 188 -6.76 -40.43 -40.89
C GLU A 188 -6.80 -39.00 -41.45
N ASN A 189 -5.64 -38.39 -41.73
CA ASN A 189 -5.59 -37.09 -42.42
C ASN A 189 -6.21 -37.13 -43.82
N GLU A 190 -5.96 -38.18 -44.60
CA GLU A 190 -6.60 -38.33 -45.91
C GLU A 190 -8.12 -38.49 -45.78
N ARG A 191 -8.59 -39.22 -44.76
CA ARG A 191 -10.01 -39.34 -44.44
C ARG A 191 -10.62 -37.99 -44.04
N TYR A 192 -9.89 -37.17 -43.28
CA TYR A 192 -10.30 -35.81 -42.94
C TYR A 192 -10.35 -34.89 -44.18
N LYS A 193 -9.39 -34.99 -45.09
CA LYS A 193 -9.40 -34.26 -46.38
C LYS A 193 -10.56 -34.68 -47.28
N GLU A 194 -10.91 -35.97 -47.30
CA GLU A 194 -12.09 -36.46 -48.03
C GLU A 194 -13.40 -35.92 -47.45
N LEU A 195 -13.50 -35.84 -46.12
CA LEU A 195 -14.73 -35.42 -45.44
C LEU A 195 -14.93 -33.90 -45.44
N PHE A 196 -13.86 -33.12 -45.42
CA PHE A 196 -13.90 -31.66 -45.24
C PHE A 196 -13.22 -30.84 -46.36
N GLY A 197 -12.64 -31.49 -47.37
CA GLY A 197 -11.92 -30.84 -48.47
C GLY A 197 -10.46 -30.50 -48.15
N ASP A 198 -9.74 -29.96 -49.14
CA ASP A 198 -8.34 -29.52 -48.98
C ASP A 198 -8.29 -28.23 -48.14
N ILE A 199 -7.76 -28.36 -46.92
CA ILE A 199 -7.71 -27.31 -45.89
C ILE A 199 -6.75 -26.18 -46.32
N SER A 200 -5.81 -26.45 -47.23
CA SER A 200 -4.81 -25.47 -47.70
C SER A 200 -5.38 -24.33 -48.54
N MET A 201 -6.60 -24.45 -49.08
CA MET A 201 -7.23 -23.34 -49.83
C MET A 201 -7.61 -22.14 -48.94
N TYR A 202 -7.69 -22.33 -47.63
CA TYR A 202 -8.09 -21.29 -46.67
C TYR A 202 -6.94 -20.87 -45.74
N GLU A 203 -5.75 -21.46 -45.88
CA GLU A 203 -4.52 -20.92 -45.33
C GLU A 203 -4.13 -19.66 -46.12
N GLY A 204 -4.67 -18.50 -45.70
CA GLY A 204 -4.06 -17.20 -45.98
C GLY A 204 -4.46 -16.50 -47.28
N ARG A 205 -5.65 -16.74 -47.85
CA ARG A 205 -6.25 -15.78 -48.80
C ARG A 205 -7.68 -15.46 -48.42
N THR A 206 -7.89 -14.27 -47.88
CA THR A 206 -9.20 -13.62 -47.81
C THR A 206 -9.75 -13.45 -49.22
N THR A 207 -10.56 -14.40 -49.71
CA THR A 207 -11.43 -14.14 -50.84
C THR A 207 -12.53 -13.20 -50.38
N ARG A 208 -12.36 -11.92 -50.69
CA ARG A 208 -13.39 -10.90 -50.52
C ARG A 208 -14.58 -11.26 -51.40
N VAL A 209 -15.61 -11.90 -50.82
CA VAL A 209 -16.88 -12.13 -51.49
C VAL A 209 -17.65 -10.80 -51.48
N THR A 210 -17.53 -10.04 -52.56
CA THR A 210 -18.37 -8.87 -52.80
C THR A 210 -19.78 -9.35 -53.18
N ASN A 211 -20.76 -9.07 -52.31
CA ASN A 211 -22.22 -9.26 -52.44
C ASN A 211 -22.82 -10.57 -51.86
N GLY A 212 -22.56 -10.89 -50.58
CA GLY A 212 -23.35 -11.88 -49.83
C GLY A 212 -24.10 -11.21 -48.68
N ASP A 213 -25.39 -11.51 -48.49
CA ASP A 213 -26.19 -11.05 -47.33
C ASP A 213 -25.58 -11.53 -46.01
N ALA A 214 -25.90 -10.86 -44.88
CA ALA A 214 -25.33 -11.13 -43.54
C ALA A 214 -25.35 -12.62 -43.13
N ILE A 215 -26.34 -13.38 -43.61
CA ILE A 215 -26.47 -14.83 -43.41
C ILE A 215 -25.32 -15.62 -44.06
N THR A 216 -24.79 -15.14 -45.18
CA THR A 216 -23.66 -15.78 -45.87
C THR A 216 -22.39 -15.70 -45.01
N TYR A 217 -22.13 -14.55 -44.40
CA TYR A 217 -20.96 -14.34 -43.55
C TYR A 217 -20.99 -15.21 -42.29
N THR A 218 -22.14 -15.28 -41.62
CA THR A 218 -22.30 -16.10 -40.41
C THR A 218 -22.20 -17.61 -40.69
N VAL A 219 -22.61 -18.07 -41.88
CA VAL A 219 -22.42 -19.48 -42.31
C VAL A 219 -20.93 -19.80 -42.49
N TYR A 220 -20.14 -18.88 -43.03
CA TYR A 220 -18.69 -19.07 -43.16
C TYR A 220 -17.98 -19.07 -41.80
N GLU A 221 -18.28 -18.12 -40.91
CA GLU A 221 -17.72 -18.10 -39.54
C GLU A 221 -18.08 -19.37 -38.78
N PHE A 222 -19.35 -19.81 -38.85
CA PHE A 222 -19.78 -21.06 -38.25
C PHE A 222 -18.99 -22.27 -38.78
N SER A 223 -18.68 -22.32 -40.08
CA SER A 223 -17.86 -23.38 -40.67
C SER A 223 -16.42 -23.36 -40.17
N GLU A 224 -15.81 -22.17 -40.02
CA GLU A 224 -14.47 -22.02 -39.44
C GLU A 224 -14.43 -22.46 -37.97
N ASP A 225 -15.43 -22.08 -37.18
CA ASP A 225 -15.50 -22.42 -35.77
C ASP A 225 -15.71 -23.92 -35.54
N VAL A 226 -16.56 -24.56 -36.35
CA VAL A 226 -16.72 -26.03 -36.32
C VAL A 226 -15.40 -26.72 -36.68
N ARG A 227 -14.64 -26.19 -37.63
CA ARG A 227 -13.33 -26.75 -38.01
C ARG A 227 -12.33 -26.65 -36.85
N LYS A 228 -12.17 -25.47 -36.25
CA LYS A 228 -11.31 -25.28 -35.07
C LYS A 228 -11.74 -26.16 -33.90
N PHE A 229 -13.04 -26.35 -33.71
CA PHE A 229 -13.58 -27.25 -32.70
C PHE A 229 -13.16 -28.71 -32.96
N VAL A 230 -13.29 -29.21 -34.19
CA VAL A 230 -12.88 -30.57 -34.57
C VAL A 230 -11.37 -30.75 -34.44
N GLU A 231 -10.57 -29.78 -34.87
CA GLU A 231 -9.10 -29.82 -34.69
C GLU A 231 -8.72 -29.86 -33.20
N LYS A 232 -9.36 -29.01 -32.38
CA LYS A 232 -9.06 -28.91 -30.95
C LYS A 232 -9.47 -30.15 -30.17
N TYR A 233 -10.62 -30.76 -30.46
CA TYR A 233 -11.20 -31.83 -29.65
C TYR A 233 -11.26 -33.20 -30.33
N GLY A 234 -10.88 -33.29 -31.60
CA GLY A 234 -10.95 -34.53 -32.38
C GLY A 234 -10.15 -35.69 -31.78
N HIS A 235 -9.01 -35.39 -31.15
CA HIS A 235 -8.18 -36.37 -30.46
C HIS A 235 -8.90 -37.11 -29.31
N LEU A 236 -9.96 -36.52 -28.73
CA LEU A 236 -10.70 -37.11 -27.61
C LEU A 236 -11.32 -38.48 -27.97
N THR A 237 -11.58 -38.76 -29.25
CA THR A 237 -12.12 -40.05 -29.70
C THR A 237 -11.26 -41.26 -29.33
N HIS A 238 -9.95 -41.04 -29.09
CA HIS A 238 -9.01 -42.11 -28.72
C HIS A 238 -8.91 -42.38 -27.22
N PHE A 239 -9.45 -41.49 -26.37
CA PHE A 239 -9.36 -41.56 -24.91
C PHE A 239 -10.47 -42.40 -24.28
N SER A 240 -10.84 -43.51 -24.93
CA SER A 240 -11.95 -44.36 -24.48
C SER A 240 -11.76 -44.93 -23.07
N ARG A 241 -10.50 -45.18 -22.67
CA ARG A 241 -10.16 -45.66 -21.33
C ARG A 241 -10.35 -44.57 -20.29
N GLU A 242 -9.89 -43.36 -20.57
CA GLU A 242 -10.00 -42.20 -19.68
C GLU A 242 -11.47 -41.79 -19.51
N PHE A 243 -12.26 -41.86 -20.58
CA PHE A 243 -13.72 -41.69 -20.47
C PHE A 243 -14.39 -42.81 -19.67
N SER A 244 -13.87 -44.05 -19.70
CA SER A 244 -14.41 -45.15 -18.89
C SER A 244 -14.13 -44.99 -17.40
N GLU A 245 -12.98 -44.42 -17.05
CA GLU A 245 -12.51 -44.20 -15.68
C GLU A 245 -13.03 -42.89 -15.05
N MET A 246 -13.63 -42.00 -15.85
CA MET A 246 -14.22 -40.74 -15.38
C MET A 246 -15.39 -40.98 -14.41
N ILE A 247 -15.52 -40.12 -13.38
CA ILE A 247 -16.66 -40.14 -12.45
C ILE A 247 -17.98 -39.87 -13.19
N ASP A 248 -19.07 -40.41 -12.66
CA ASP A 248 -20.37 -40.43 -13.36
C ASP A 248 -20.93 -39.03 -13.61
N GLU A 249 -20.73 -38.09 -12.69
CA GLU A 249 -21.11 -36.68 -12.87
C GLU A 249 -20.39 -36.03 -14.06
N GLY A 250 -19.08 -36.30 -14.21
CA GLY A 250 -18.29 -35.79 -15.32
C GLY A 250 -18.76 -36.36 -16.66
N LYS A 251 -19.00 -37.68 -16.72
CA LYS A 251 -19.56 -38.34 -17.91
C LYS A 251 -20.89 -37.74 -18.32
N GLU A 252 -21.75 -37.43 -17.34
CA GLU A 252 -23.07 -36.89 -17.60
C GLU A 252 -23.02 -35.46 -18.15
N GLU A 253 -22.14 -34.60 -17.64
CA GLU A 253 -21.93 -33.26 -18.21
C GLU A 253 -21.40 -33.31 -19.65
N TYR A 254 -20.47 -34.24 -19.96
CA TYR A 254 -20.03 -34.46 -21.34
C TYR A 254 -21.17 -34.93 -22.25
N ARG A 255 -22.03 -35.85 -21.79
CA ARG A 255 -23.20 -36.30 -22.56
C ARG A 255 -24.18 -35.17 -22.84
N LYS A 256 -24.46 -34.32 -21.86
CA LYS A 256 -25.34 -33.14 -22.04
C LYS A 256 -24.78 -32.18 -23.09
N ALA A 257 -23.49 -31.87 -23.03
CA ALA A 257 -22.83 -31.00 -24.01
C ALA A 257 -22.91 -31.58 -25.43
N ILE A 258 -22.63 -32.87 -25.60
CA ILE A 258 -22.76 -33.56 -26.90
C ILE A 258 -24.21 -33.54 -27.39
N HIS A 259 -25.17 -33.81 -26.51
CA HIS A 259 -26.58 -33.81 -26.87
C HIS A 259 -27.07 -32.42 -27.28
N ALA A 260 -26.61 -31.36 -26.61
CA ALA A 260 -26.91 -29.98 -26.97
C ALA A 260 -26.37 -29.64 -28.36
N MET A 261 -25.12 -30.01 -28.66
CA MET A 261 -24.53 -29.81 -29.98
C MET A 261 -25.30 -30.57 -31.07
N GLN A 262 -25.59 -31.85 -30.86
CA GLN A 262 -26.37 -32.66 -31.80
C GLN A 262 -27.78 -32.10 -32.04
N THR A 263 -28.39 -31.50 -31.01
CA THR A 263 -29.72 -30.91 -31.12
C THR A 263 -29.66 -29.61 -31.92
N LEU A 264 -28.71 -28.74 -31.62
CA LEU A 264 -28.46 -27.52 -32.40
C LEU A 264 -28.19 -27.83 -33.87
N MET A 265 -27.32 -28.80 -34.16
CA MET A 265 -26.98 -29.18 -35.54
C MET A 265 -28.20 -29.72 -36.30
N ARG A 266 -29.03 -30.54 -35.65
CA ARG A 266 -30.28 -31.03 -36.24
C ARG A 266 -31.28 -29.91 -36.50
N SER A 267 -31.39 -28.93 -35.60
CA SER A 267 -32.24 -27.76 -35.80
C SER A 267 -31.77 -26.88 -36.96
N ILE A 268 -30.46 -26.64 -37.07
CA ILE A 268 -29.86 -25.89 -38.19
C ILE A 268 -30.10 -26.63 -39.50
N GLN A 269 -29.86 -27.94 -39.53
CA GLN A 269 -30.10 -28.78 -40.71
C GLN A 269 -31.58 -28.75 -41.12
N GLY A 270 -32.51 -28.89 -40.16
CA GLY A 270 -33.95 -28.79 -40.42
C GLY A 270 -34.36 -27.43 -41.01
N ALA A 271 -33.81 -26.33 -40.49
CA ALA A 271 -34.05 -24.99 -41.02
C ALA A 271 -33.49 -24.79 -42.44
N MET A 272 -32.39 -25.47 -42.79
CA MET A 272 -31.83 -25.47 -44.15
C MET A 272 -32.68 -26.28 -45.15
N ASP A 273 -33.36 -27.32 -44.67
CA ASP A 273 -34.17 -28.23 -45.49
C ASP A 273 -35.64 -27.74 -45.66
N GLU A 274 -36.05 -26.69 -44.95
CA GLU A 274 -37.37 -26.04 -45.11
C GLU A 274 -37.48 -25.32 -46.46
N LYS A 275 -38.32 -25.85 -47.37
CA LYS A 275 -38.45 -25.36 -48.75
C LYS A 275 -39.39 -24.17 -48.96
N GLU A 276 -40.16 -23.73 -47.96
CA GLU A 276 -40.99 -22.53 -48.07
C GLU A 276 -41.07 -21.78 -46.73
N PRO A 277 -40.76 -20.46 -46.68
CA PRO A 277 -40.97 -19.66 -45.48
C PRO A 277 -42.47 -19.50 -45.23
N ILE A 278 -42.97 -19.99 -44.10
CA ILE A 278 -44.30 -19.64 -43.62
C ILE A 278 -44.26 -18.17 -43.20
N ILE A 279 -44.68 -17.27 -44.10
CA ILE A 279 -44.93 -15.87 -43.75
C ILE A 279 -46.22 -15.83 -42.93
N ILE A 280 -46.10 -15.83 -41.60
CA ILE A 280 -47.22 -15.45 -40.73
C ILE A 280 -47.24 -13.92 -40.70
N ASN A 281 -48.11 -13.33 -41.53
CA ASN A 281 -48.44 -11.91 -41.40
C ASN A 281 -49.28 -11.71 -40.14
N GLY A 282 -48.73 -11.02 -39.15
CA GLY A 282 -49.40 -10.49 -37.96
C GLY A 282 -48.81 -9.14 -37.61
#